data_AF-A0A392Q212-F1
#
_entry.id   AF-A0A392Q212-F1
#
_cell.length_a   1.000
_cell.length_b   1.000
_cell.length_c   1.000
_cell.angle_alpha   90.00
_cell.angle_beta   90.00
_cell.angle_gamma   90.00
#
_symmetry.space_group_name_H-M   'P 1'
#
loop_
_entity.id
_entity.type
_entity.pdbx_description
1 polymer ?
#
loop_
_entity_poly.entity_id
_entity_poly.type
_entity_poly.pdbx_seq_one_letter_code
_entity_poly.pdbx_strand_id
1 'polypeptide(L)'
;EMKFDWKIIVGSIVGFLGAALGSVGGVGGGGIFVPMLALIIGFDPKSSTAISKCMIMGAALSTVYYNMRLRHPTLDMPLIDYDLALLFQPM
;
A
#
# COMPACT_ATOMS: atom_id res chain seq x y z
N GLU A 1 12.43 22.67 4.98
CA GLU A 1 13.50 21.67 5.14
C GLU A 1 12.98 20.49 5.94
N MET A 2 13.22 19.25 5.49
CA MET A 2 12.94 18.06 6.31
C MET A 2 13.99 17.98 7.41
N LYS A 3 13.64 18.42 8.62
CA LYS A 3 14.47 18.15 9.80
C LYS A 3 14.26 16.69 10.18
N PHE A 4 15.34 15.93 10.22
CA PHE A 4 15.30 14.53 10.61
C PHE A 4 14.92 14.44 12.09
N ASP A 5 13.65 14.19 12.38
CA ASP A 5 13.06 14.20 13.72
C ASP A 5 12.67 12.77 14.15
N TRP A 6 12.59 12.50 15.45
CA TRP A 6 12.24 11.18 16.00
C TRP A 6 10.86 10.70 15.52
N LYS A 7 9.97 11.64 15.21
CA LYS A 7 8.66 11.40 14.61
C LYS A 7 8.74 10.66 13.28
N ILE A 8 9.78 10.91 12.47
CA ILE A 8 9.99 10.23 11.18
C ILE A 8 10.34 8.76 11.42
N ILE A 9 11.17 8.48 12.42
CA ILE A 9 11.56 7.11 12.78
C ILE A 9 10.31 6.34 13.25
N VAL A 10 9.55 6.93 14.17
CA VAL A 10 8.32 6.30 14.69
C VAL A 10 7.27 6.13 13.58
N GLY A 11 7.04 7.17 12.78
CA GLY A 11 6.12 7.13 11.64
C GLY A 11 6.51 6.07 10.61
N SER A 12 7.81 5.89 10.34
CA SER A 12 8.30 4.86 9.42
C SER A 12 8.07 3.45 9.97
N ILE A 13 8.33 3.21 11.26
CA ILE A 13 8.08 1.90 11.89
C ILE A 13 6.59 1.58 11.90
N VAL A 14 5.74 2.54 12.31
CA VAL A 14 4.28 2.37 12.32
C VAL A 14 3.74 2.16 10.92
N GLY A 15 4.22 2.95 9.95
CA GLY A 15 3.83 2.82 8.54
C GLY A 15 4.23 1.46 7.96
N PHE A 16 5.44 0.98 8.27
CA PHE A 16 5.92 -0.32 7.81
C PHE A 16 5.13 -1.47 8.41
N LEU A 17 4.99 -1.52 9.74
CA LEU A 17 4.24 -2.59 10.41
C LEU A 17 2.76 -2.55 10.05
N GLY A 18 2.16 -1.37 10.03
CA GLY A 18 0.76 -1.17 9.62
C GLY A 18 0.52 -1.62 8.18
N ALA A 19 1.43 -1.30 7.26
CA ALA A 19 1.34 -1.75 5.87
C ALA A 19 1.56 -3.25 5.72
N ALA A 20 2.49 -3.85 6.45
CA ALA A 20 2.75 -5.28 6.41
C ALA A 20 1.53 -6.07 6.91
N LEU A 21 1.00 -5.70 8.07
CA LEU A 21 -0.19 -6.34 8.66
C LEU A 21 -1.44 -6.09 7.80
N GLY A 22 -1.62 -4.87 7.29
CA GLY A 22 -2.72 -4.54 6.39
C GLY A 22 -2.66 -5.29 5.06
N SER A 23 -1.46 -5.57 4.54
CA SER A 23 -1.27 -6.39 3.34
C SER A 23 -1.60 -7.86 3.59
N VAL A 24 -1.22 -8.42 4.75
CA VAL A 24 -1.60 -9.80 5.13
C VAL A 24 -3.12 -9.94 5.26
N GLY A 25 -3.79 -8.93 5.80
CA GLY A 25 -5.25 -8.89 5.92
C GLY A 25 -6.00 -8.61 4.61
N GLY A 26 -5.31 -8.42 3.48
CA GLY A 26 -5.94 -8.14 2.17
C GLY A 26 -6.53 -6.73 2.01
N VAL A 27 -6.41 -5.86 3.01
CA VAL A 27 -6.93 -4.48 2.97
C VAL A 27 -5.94 -3.52 2.29
N GLY A 28 -4.64 -3.86 2.36
CA GLY A 28 -3.56 -2.97 1.92
C GLY A 28 -3.35 -1.80 2.88
N GLY A 29 -2.10 -1.35 3.05
CA GLY A 29 -1.72 -0.34 4.05
C GLY A 29 -2.32 1.07 3.88
N GLY A 30 -3.23 1.29 2.92
CA GLY A 30 -3.71 2.60 2.52
C GLY A 30 -4.43 3.39 3.62
N GLY A 31 -5.15 2.71 4.51
CA GLY A 31 -5.87 3.35 5.62
C GLY A 31 -4.93 3.98 6.68
N ILE A 32 -3.68 3.54 6.76
CA ILE A 32 -2.73 3.96 7.79
C ILE A 32 -1.75 5.02 7.27
N PHE A 33 -1.44 5.02 5.98
CA PHE A 33 -0.43 5.93 5.40
C PHE A 33 -0.79 7.41 5.52
N VAL A 34 -2.02 7.80 5.17
CA VAL A 34 -2.47 9.21 5.27
C VAL A 34 -2.40 9.75 6.70
N PRO A 35 -3.03 9.11 7.72
CA PRO A 35 -2.97 9.61 9.09
C PRO A 35 -1.55 9.52 9.67
N MET A 36 -0.74 8.52 9.30
CA MET A 36 0.66 8.46 9.73
C MET A 36 1.47 9.65 9.19
N LEU A 37 1.36 9.95 7.89
CA LEU A 37 2.08 11.06 7.25
C LEU A 37 1.61 12.43 7.79
N ALA A 38 0.30 12.60 7.99
CA ALA A 38 -0.28 13.87 8.41
C ALA A 38 -0.15 14.12 9.92
N LEU A 39 -0.46 13.13 10.76
CA LEU A 39 -0.55 13.33 12.22
C LEU A 39 0.76 13.04 12.95
N ILE A 40 1.54 12.04 12.49
CA ILE A 40 2.79 11.65 13.15
C ILE A 40 3.95 12.46 12.57
N ILE A 41 4.15 12.39 11.26
CA ILE A 41 5.26 13.08 10.58
C ILE A 41 4.99 14.58 10.43
N GLY A 42 3.72 14.98 10.34
CA GLY A 42 3.33 16.39 10.28
C GLY A 42 3.38 16.99 8.87
N PHE A 43 3.30 16.16 7.82
CA PHE A 43 3.14 16.67 6.46
C PHE A 43 1.75 17.30 6.27
N ASP A 44 1.66 18.25 5.35
CA ASP A 44 0.38 18.84 5.01
C ASP A 44 -0.56 17.76 4.41
N PRO A 45 -1.90 17.86 4.61
CA PRO A 45 -2.83 16.83 4.15
C PRO A 45 -2.77 16.57 2.64
N LYS A 46 -2.45 17.60 1.83
CA LYS A 46 -2.37 17.50 0.37
C LYS A 46 -1.14 16.69 -0.06
N SER A 47 0.02 16.95 0.51
CA SER A 47 1.24 16.19 0.29
C SER A 47 1.14 14.78 0.87
N SER A 48 0.54 14.63 2.06
CA SER A 48 0.32 13.33 2.70
C SER A 48 -0.54 12.41 1.85
N THR A 49 -1.62 12.93 1.27
CA THR A 49 -2.47 12.15 0.36
C THR A 49 -1.75 11.79 -0.94
N ALA A 50 -0.97 12.71 -1.53
CA ALA A 50 -0.16 12.42 -2.72
C ALA A 50 0.88 11.31 -2.46
N ILE A 51 1.66 11.44 -1.37
CA ILE A 51 2.68 10.46 -1.00
C ILE A 51 2.04 9.10 -0.67
N SER A 52 0.93 9.09 0.08
CA SER A 52 0.20 7.87 0.39
C SER A 52 -0.25 7.13 -0.86
N LYS A 53 -0.72 7.83 -1.90
CA LYS A 53 -1.10 7.21 -3.17
C LYS A 53 0.09 6.57 -3.87
N CYS A 54 1.25 7.24 -3.89
CA CYS A 54 2.48 6.67 -4.43
C CYS A 54 2.89 5.38 -3.68
N MET A 55 2.79 5.38 -2.35
CA MET A 55 3.10 4.20 -1.53
C MET A 55 2.15 3.03 -1.82
N ILE A 56 0.84 3.29 -1.89
CA ILE A 56 -0.17 2.28 -2.24
C ILE A 56 0.09 1.73 -3.64
N MET A 57 0.38 2.60 -4.61
CA MET A 57 0.70 2.18 -5.98
C MET A 57 1.93 1.28 -6.04
N GLY A 58 2.98 1.61 -5.29
CA GLY A 58 4.18 0.77 -5.19
C GLY A 58 3.88 -0.63 -4.62
N ALA A 59 3.06 -0.70 -3.56
CA ALA A 59 2.63 -1.97 -2.97
C ALA A 59 1.73 -2.80 -3.90
N ALA A 60 0.84 -2.13 -4.65
CA ALA A 60 0.00 -2.79 -5.65
C ALA A 60 0.85 -3.35 -6.80
N LEU A 61 1.78 -2.55 -7.34
CA LEU A 61 2.69 -2.98 -8.39
C LEU A 61 3.55 -4.18 -7.97
N SER A 62 4.11 -4.18 -6.75
CA SER A 62 4.90 -5.31 -6.26
C SER A 62 4.05 -6.57 -6.11
N THR A 63 2.82 -6.43 -5.61
CA THR A 63 1.86 -7.54 -5.47
C THR A 63 1.47 -8.11 -6.82
N VAL A 64 1.14 -7.28 -7.80
CA VAL A 64 0.83 -7.71 -9.17
C VAL A 64 2.03 -8.40 -9.79
N TYR A 65 3.22 -7.81 -9.68
CA TYR A 65 4.45 -8.40 -10.22
C TYR A 65 4.76 -9.78 -9.63
N TYR A 66 4.59 -9.94 -8.32
CA TYR A 66 4.80 -11.22 -7.64
C TYR A 66 3.75 -12.25 -8.08
N ASN A 67 2.48 -11.88 -8.11
CA ASN A 67 1.38 -12.81 -8.45
C ASN A 67 1.32 -13.15 -9.94
N MET A 68 1.77 -12.27 -10.84
CA MET A 68 1.87 -12.55 -12.28
C MET A 68 2.80 -13.74 -12.59
N ARG A 69 3.77 -14.03 -11.73
CA ARG A 69 4.69 -15.17 -11.88
C ARG A 69 4.09 -16.49 -11.37
N LEU A 70 2.97 -16.44 -10.64
CA LEU A 70 2.32 -17.59 -10.06
C LEU A 70 1.15 -18.03 -10.97
N ARG A 71 0.97 -19.35 -11.09
CA ARG A 71 -0.18 -19.97 -11.76
C ARG A 71 -1.07 -20.66 -10.76
N HIS A 72 -2.33 -20.84 -11.15
CA HIS A 72 -3.28 -21.57 -10.35
C HIS A 72 -2.81 -23.04 -10.19
N PRO A 73 -2.85 -23.61 -8.97
CA PRO A 73 -2.27 -24.94 -8.69
C PRO A 73 -3.01 -26.08 -9.40
N THR A 74 -4.28 -25.89 -9.75
CA THR A 74 -5.16 -26.94 -10.30
C THR A 74 -5.64 -26.68 -11.73
N LEU A 75 -5.50 -25.45 -12.23
CA LEU A 75 -6.06 -25.00 -13.51
C LEU A 75 -4.94 -24.30 -14.27
N ASP A 76 -4.84 -24.50 -15.58
CA ASP A 76 -3.77 -23.89 -16.39
C ASP A 76 -4.10 -22.44 -16.74
N MET A 77 -4.30 -21.63 -15.70
CA MET A 77 -4.70 -20.23 -15.76
C MET A 77 -3.84 -19.36 -14.80
N PRO A 78 -3.74 -18.04 -15.04
CA PRO A 78 -3.08 -17.12 -14.12
C PRO A 78 -3.71 -17.16 -12.72
N LEU A 79 -2.90 -16.89 -11.69
CA LEU A 79 -3.42 -16.78 -10.32
C LEU A 79 -4.35 -15.56 -10.15
N ILE A 80 -4.16 -14.51 -10.95
CA ILE A 80 -4.95 -13.28 -10.91
C ILE A 80 -6.24 -13.48 -11.72
N ASP A 81 -7.38 -13.29 -11.07
CA ASP A 81 -8.69 -13.21 -11.73
C ASP A 81 -8.91 -11.78 -12.29
N TYR A 82 -8.74 -11.63 -13.61
CA TYR A 82 -8.85 -10.34 -14.28
C TYR A 82 -10.30 -9.87 -14.44
N ASP A 83 -11.27 -10.79 -14.54
CA ASP A 83 -12.69 -10.44 -14.67
C ASP A 83 -13.20 -9.82 -13.37
N LEU A 84 -12.81 -10.42 -12.24
CA LEU A 84 -13.10 -9.88 -10.92
C LEU A 84 -12.36 -8.56 -10.66
N ALA A 85 -11.11 -8.43 -11.10
CA ALA A 85 -10.35 -7.18 -10.99
C ALA A 85 -11.02 -6.03 -11.76
N LEU A 86 -11.53 -6.30 -12.97
CA LEU A 86 -12.27 -5.32 -13.77
C LEU A 86 -13.62 -4.95 -13.15
N LEU A 87 -14.24 -5.85 -12.38
CA LEU A 87 -15.46 -5.56 -11.63
C LEU A 87 -15.22 -4.63 -10.43
N PHE A 88 -14.06 -4.77 -9.77
CA PHE A 88 -13.72 -3.97 -8.58
C PHE A 88 -13.02 -2.64 -8.88
N GLN A 89 -12.62 -2.38 -10.13
CA GLN A 89 -12.05 -1.08 -10.48
C GLN A 89 -13.12 0.02 -10.29
N PRO A 90 -12.78 1.17 -9.68
CA PRO A 90 -13.68 2.32 -9.67
C PRO A 90 -13.93 2.77 -11.12
N MET A 91 -15.20 2.86 -11.54
CA MET A 91 -15.59 3.45 -12.83
C MET A 91 -15.31 4.95 -12.89
#